data_AF-A0A7Y9H0C0-F1
#
_entry.id   AF-A0A7Y9H0C0-F1
#
_cell.length_a   1.000
_cell.length_b   1.000
_cell.length_c   1.000
_cell.angle_alpha   90.00
_cell.angle_beta   90.00
_cell.angle_gamma   90.00
#
_symmetry.space_group_name_H-M   'P 1'
#
loop_
_entity.id
_entity.type
_entity.pdbx_description
1 polymer ?
#
loop_
_entity_poly.entity_id
_entity_poly.type
_entity_poly.pdbx_seq_one_letter_code
_entity_poly.pdbx_strand_id
1 'polypeptide(L)'
;MGAGIATHQRGAGSEAEVARALRRLPEGWFVFHDVPWRGRPGVTIDHVVVGPAGVFVIEAESWDGTIEVRDGVLTQDGQSREQAVDLAARAAIAVQGVVPGRCFPVVCFDGAPLSAWARDVLVCSSSTVLLKLRSLPHRLSDDDVRRCVAAIEAQSRHRHLSVTSMRARTKRQPERRKQARPVLFTVALLELVLGALLVLSGSVQDTADWVTQGYVSVTDKDDRDMKPVRIRRDVDPRHQGAHR
;
A
#
# COMPACT_ATOMS: atom_id res chain seq x y z
N MET A 1 -10.39 6.49 -25.00
CA MET A 1 -9.40 6.30 -23.92
C MET A 1 -8.02 6.33 -24.56
N GLY A 2 -7.01 6.92 -23.91
CA GLY A 2 -5.67 7.04 -24.50
C GLY A 2 -4.86 5.76 -24.25
N ALA A 3 -4.27 5.20 -25.31
CA ALA A 3 -3.29 4.13 -25.20
C ALA A 3 -1.94 4.67 -24.73
N GLY A 4 -1.13 3.83 -24.10
CA GLY A 4 0.23 4.20 -23.71
C GLY A 4 1.09 2.98 -23.45
N ILE A 5 2.40 3.10 -23.69
CA ILE A 5 3.39 2.04 -23.53
C ILE A 5 4.68 2.60 -22.91
N ALA A 6 5.30 1.86 -22.00
CA ALA A 6 6.57 2.22 -21.40
C ALA A 6 7.35 0.96 -21.01
N THR A 7 8.66 0.95 -21.23
CA THR A 7 9.55 -0.13 -20.76
C THR A 7 10.19 0.24 -19.44
N HIS A 8 10.11 -0.64 -18.45
CA HIS A 8 10.57 -0.40 -17.09
C HIS A 8 11.47 -1.55 -16.58
N GLN A 9 12.37 -1.23 -15.67
CA GLN A 9 13.19 -2.17 -14.92
C GLN A 9 12.91 -1.94 -13.44
N ARG A 10 12.45 -2.97 -12.74
CA ARG A 10 12.08 -2.91 -11.32
C ARG A 10 13.16 -2.20 -10.49
N GLY A 11 12.77 -1.15 -9.76
CA GLY A 11 13.58 -0.55 -8.71
C GLY A 11 13.39 -1.25 -7.35
N ALA A 12 14.25 -0.93 -6.38
CA ALA A 12 14.25 -1.55 -5.05
C ALA A 12 13.05 -1.16 -4.14
N GLY A 13 12.05 -0.43 -4.67
CA GLY A 13 10.81 -0.14 -3.95
C GLY A 13 9.96 0.94 -4.65
N SER A 14 9.00 0.52 -5.47
CA SER A 14 8.07 1.42 -6.17
C SER A 14 7.33 2.34 -5.20
N GLU A 15 6.88 1.83 -4.05
CA GLU A 15 6.22 2.61 -3.01
C GLU A 15 7.08 3.79 -2.53
N ALA A 16 8.37 3.56 -2.23
CA ALA A 16 9.28 4.61 -1.79
C ALA A 16 9.56 5.64 -2.90
N GLU A 17 9.64 5.19 -4.15
CA GLU A 17 9.81 6.04 -5.34
C GLU A 17 8.59 6.94 -5.56
N VAL A 18 7.40 6.35 -5.53
CA VAL A 18 6.12 7.06 -5.66
C VAL A 18 5.95 8.04 -4.51
N ALA A 19 6.17 7.64 -3.27
CA ALA A 19 6.14 8.53 -2.11
C ALA A 19 7.10 9.72 -2.28
N ARG A 20 8.31 9.50 -2.81
CA ARG A 20 9.27 10.57 -3.09
C ARG A 20 8.82 11.52 -4.19
N ALA A 21 8.17 11.02 -5.23
CA ALA A 21 7.56 11.87 -6.23
C ALA A 21 6.46 12.74 -5.60
N LEU A 22 5.54 12.12 -4.85
CA LEU A 22 4.39 12.78 -4.21
C LEU A 22 4.78 13.89 -3.23
N ARG A 23 5.92 13.79 -2.54
CA ARG A 23 6.46 14.85 -1.67
C ARG A 23 6.71 16.19 -2.38
N ARG A 24 6.78 16.20 -3.72
CA ARG A 24 7.01 17.40 -4.52
C ARG A 24 5.70 18.09 -4.96
N LEU A 25 4.54 17.61 -4.51
CA LEU A 25 3.28 18.31 -4.72
C LEU A 25 3.28 19.66 -3.99
N PRO A 26 2.66 20.70 -4.57
CA PRO A 26 2.66 22.04 -3.98
C PRO A 26 1.69 22.15 -2.80
N GLU A 27 1.65 23.33 -2.16
CA GLU A 27 0.66 23.64 -1.15
C GLU A 27 -0.79 23.42 -1.65
N GLY A 28 -1.68 23.06 -0.73
CA GLY A 28 -3.06 22.67 -1.02
C GLY A 28 -3.21 21.18 -1.35
N TRP A 29 -2.11 20.45 -1.48
CA TRP A 29 -2.09 18.99 -1.62
C TRP A 29 -1.62 18.32 -0.33
N PHE A 30 -2.22 17.18 0.00
CA PHE A 30 -1.96 16.41 1.20
C PHE A 30 -1.75 14.96 0.81
N VAL A 31 -0.70 14.33 1.33
CA VAL A 31 -0.33 12.95 1.03
C VAL A 31 -0.37 12.14 2.31
N PHE A 32 -1.09 11.04 2.28
CA PHE A 32 -1.17 10.05 3.35
C PHE A 32 -0.57 8.74 2.83
N HIS A 33 0.28 8.12 3.63
CA HIS A 33 0.87 6.81 3.36
C HIS A 33 0.29 5.76 4.31
N ASP A 34 0.32 4.50 3.93
CA ASP A 34 -0.11 3.36 4.76
C ASP A 34 -1.54 3.51 5.32
N VAL A 35 -2.46 4.01 4.49
CA VAL A 35 -3.81 4.34 4.94
C VAL A 35 -4.58 3.04 5.21
N PRO A 36 -5.17 2.84 6.40
CA PRO A 36 -5.89 1.61 6.70
C PRO A 36 -7.03 1.34 5.72
N TRP A 37 -7.11 0.13 5.18
CA TRP A 37 -8.22 -0.26 4.32
C TRP A 37 -9.46 -0.58 5.16
N ARG A 38 -10.49 0.29 5.13
CA ARG A 38 -11.75 0.05 5.88
C ARG A 38 -12.43 -1.25 5.44
N GLY A 39 -12.75 -2.10 6.42
CA GLY A 39 -13.35 -3.41 6.17
C GLY A 39 -12.34 -4.51 5.84
N ARG A 40 -11.02 -4.21 5.78
CA ARG A 40 -9.95 -5.19 5.59
C ARG A 40 -8.87 -5.03 6.68
N PRO A 41 -9.09 -5.57 7.89
CA PRO A 41 -8.14 -5.44 8.98
C PRO A 41 -6.74 -5.94 8.59
N GLY A 42 -5.71 -5.15 8.90
CA GLY A 42 -4.32 -5.51 8.61
C GLY A 42 -3.84 -5.11 7.20
N VAL A 43 -4.74 -4.73 6.30
CA VAL A 43 -4.41 -4.27 4.94
C VAL A 43 -4.37 -2.74 4.93
N THR A 44 -3.40 -2.19 4.21
CA THR A 44 -3.25 -0.76 3.95
C THR A 44 -3.42 -0.47 2.47
N ILE A 45 -3.77 0.77 2.18
CA ILE A 45 -3.70 1.41 0.88
C ILE A 45 -2.40 2.18 0.89
N ASP A 46 -1.58 2.02 -0.14
CA ASP A 46 -0.22 2.55 -0.15
C ASP A 46 -0.26 4.07 0.03
N HIS A 47 -0.97 4.78 -0.85
CA HIS A 47 -1.10 6.23 -0.76
C HIS A 47 -2.51 6.75 -1.02
N VAL A 48 -2.90 7.78 -0.27
CA VAL A 48 -4.06 8.62 -0.57
C VAL A 48 -3.60 10.06 -0.68
N VAL A 49 -3.89 10.71 -1.81
CA VAL A 49 -3.55 12.10 -2.08
C VAL A 49 -4.82 12.92 -2.15
N VAL A 50 -4.92 14.01 -1.40
CA VAL A 50 -6.05 14.95 -1.45
C VAL A 50 -5.54 16.27 -1.99
N GLY A 51 -6.19 16.83 -2.99
CA GLY A 51 -5.90 18.17 -3.48
C GLY A 51 -7.07 18.79 -4.25
N PRO A 52 -6.88 19.96 -4.86
CA PRO A 52 -7.96 20.69 -5.53
C PRO A 52 -8.64 19.90 -6.64
N ALA A 53 -7.93 18.98 -7.31
CA ALA A 53 -8.49 18.16 -8.37
C ALA A 53 -9.35 16.97 -7.88
N GLY A 54 -9.23 16.57 -6.61
CA GLY A 54 -9.93 15.40 -6.08
C GLY A 54 -9.13 14.63 -5.02
N VAL A 55 -9.62 13.43 -4.71
CA VAL A 55 -8.93 12.45 -3.88
C VAL A 55 -8.39 11.34 -4.79
N PHE A 56 -7.09 11.06 -4.75
CA PHE A 56 -6.45 10.03 -5.56
C PHE A 56 -5.99 8.90 -4.65
N VAL A 57 -6.39 7.68 -5.00
CA VAL A 57 -6.06 6.47 -4.24
C VAL A 57 -5.09 5.67 -5.08
N ILE A 58 -3.85 5.58 -4.62
CA ILE A 58 -2.71 5.14 -5.41
C ILE A 58 -2.19 3.84 -4.82
N GLU A 59 -2.22 2.78 -5.63
CA GLU A 59 -1.54 1.52 -5.37
C GLU A 59 -0.20 1.53 -6.13
N ALA A 60 0.90 1.22 -5.44
CA ALA A 60 2.25 1.23 -5.98
C ALA A 60 2.64 -0.19 -6.46
N GLU A 61 3.02 -0.30 -7.73
CA GLU A 61 3.39 -1.58 -8.35
C GLU A 61 4.86 -1.56 -8.80
N SER A 62 5.59 -2.65 -8.52
CA SER A 62 7.02 -2.80 -8.88
C SER A 62 7.19 -3.81 -10.02
N TRP A 63 6.73 -3.47 -11.22
CA TRP A 63 6.77 -4.35 -12.39
C TRP A 63 7.97 -4.04 -13.27
N ASP A 64 8.61 -5.05 -13.85
CA ASP A 64 9.61 -4.89 -14.90
C ASP A 64 8.99 -5.09 -16.29
N GLY A 65 9.80 -4.94 -17.34
CA GLY A 65 9.37 -5.18 -18.71
C GLY A 65 8.50 -4.07 -19.29
N THR A 66 7.72 -4.42 -20.30
CA THR A 66 6.92 -3.47 -21.06
C THR A 66 5.52 -3.37 -20.48
N ILE A 67 5.21 -2.21 -19.91
CA ILE A 67 3.90 -1.85 -19.38
C ILE A 67 3.11 -1.16 -20.47
N GLU A 68 1.94 -1.70 -20.80
CA GLU A 68 1.08 -1.15 -21.85
C GLU A 68 -0.36 -1.03 -21.37
N VAL A 69 -1.02 0.04 -21.76
CA VAL A 69 -2.47 0.16 -21.70
C VAL A 69 -2.99 0.24 -23.12
N ARG A 70 -3.73 -0.78 -23.55
CA ARG A 70 -4.33 -0.88 -24.88
C ARG A 70 -5.80 -1.25 -24.75
N ASP A 71 -6.66 -0.52 -25.45
CA ASP A 71 -8.11 -0.72 -25.42
C ASP A 71 -8.72 -0.79 -24.01
N GLY A 72 -8.13 -0.03 -23.08
CA GLY A 72 -8.55 0.04 -21.68
C GLY A 72 -8.10 -1.13 -20.81
N VAL A 73 -7.22 -2.00 -21.30
CA VAL A 73 -6.64 -3.14 -20.59
C VAL A 73 -5.18 -2.86 -20.26
N LEU A 74 -4.79 -3.07 -19.01
CA LEU A 74 -3.42 -2.98 -18.53
C LEU A 74 -2.70 -4.32 -18.71
N THR A 75 -1.57 -4.31 -19.39
CA THR A 75 -0.71 -5.47 -19.59
C THR A 75 0.74 -5.19 -19.19
N GLN A 76 1.45 -6.26 -18.86
CA GLN A 76 2.90 -6.30 -18.67
C GLN A 76 3.45 -7.44 -19.53
N ASP A 77 4.31 -7.14 -20.50
CA ASP A 77 4.85 -8.10 -21.46
C ASP A 77 3.77 -8.99 -22.09
N GLY A 78 2.64 -8.36 -22.46
CA GLY A 78 1.47 -9.02 -23.05
C GLY A 78 0.59 -9.80 -22.05
N GLN A 79 0.99 -9.95 -20.79
CA GLN A 79 0.18 -10.57 -19.74
C GLN A 79 -0.76 -9.56 -19.09
N SER A 80 -2.03 -9.92 -18.93
CA SER A 80 -3.03 -9.07 -18.27
C SER A 80 -2.69 -8.80 -16.80
N ARG A 81 -2.87 -7.54 -16.38
CA ARG A 81 -2.69 -7.07 -15.00
C ARG A 81 -3.95 -6.44 -14.42
N GLU A 82 -5.11 -6.86 -14.91
CA GLU A 82 -6.41 -6.34 -14.49
C GLU A 82 -6.71 -6.50 -12.99
N GLN A 83 -6.08 -7.46 -12.31
CA GLN A 83 -6.20 -7.59 -10.86
C GLN A 83 -5.71 -6.35 -10.10
N ALA A 84 -4.67 -5.68 -10.59
CA ALA A 84 -4.16 -4.44 -10.01
C ALA A 84 -5.11 -3.26 -10.27
N VAL A 85 -5.68 -3.21 -11.47
CA VAL A 85 -6.73 -2.24 -11.84
C VAL A 85 -7.94 -2.39 -10.91
N ASP A 86 -8.41 -3.62 -10.70
CA ASP A 86 -9.53 -3.92 -9.80
C ASP A 86 -9.18 -3.66 -8.32
N LEU A 87 -7.93 -3.87 -7.91
CA LEU A 87 -7.48 -3.54 -6.56
C LEU A 87 -7.56 -2.03 -6.33
N ALA A 88 -6.96 -1.23 -7.22
CA ALA A 88 -7.00 0.24 -7.13
C ALA A 88 -8.44 0.77 -7.13
N ALA A 89 -9.31 0.25 -8.00
CA ALA A 89 -10.72 0.62 -8.03
C ALA A 89 -11.43 0.34 -6.69
N ARG A 90 -11.22 -0.84 -6.09
CA ARG A 90 -11.79 -1.19 -4.78
C ARG A 90 -11.22 -0.35 -3.65
N ALA A 91 -9.94 -0.01 -3.69
CA ALA A 91 -9.31 0.89 -2.71
C ALA A 91 -9.97 2.28 -2.78
N ALA A 92 -10.18 2.81 -4.00
CA ALA A 92 -10.86 4.08 -4.20
C ALA A 92 -12.30 4.07 -3.65
N ILE A 93 -13.06 3.00 -3.86
CA ILE A 93 -14.40 2.82 -3.28
C ILE A 93 -14.35 2.81 -1.75
N ALA A 94 -13.37 2.13 -1.15
CA ALA A 94 -13.22 2.08 0.29
C ALA A 94 -12.94 3.48 0.90
N VAL A 95 -12.12 4.30 0.24
CA VAL A 95 -11.87 5.69 0.65
C VAL A 95 -13.08 6.58 0.38
N GLN A 96 -13.81 6.34 -0.71
CA GLN A 96 -15.03 7.09 -1.06
C GLN A 96 -16.08 7.03 0.04
N GLY A 97 -16.20 5.90 0.75
CA GLY A 97 -17.10 5.75 1.91
C GLY A 97 -16.69 6.54 3.17
N VAL A 98 -15.63 7.35 3.08
CA VAL A 98 -15.01 8.07 4.20
C VAL A 98 -15.00 9.57 3.95
N VAL A 99 -14.73 9.95 2.71
CA VAL A 99 -14.53 11.35 2.31
C VAL A 99 -15.73 11.88 1.50
N PRO A 100 -16.05 13.17 1.61
CA PRO A 100 -17.16 13.77 0.85
C PRO A 100 -16.83 14.05 -0.64
N GLY A 101 -15.57 13.93 -1.06
CA GLY A 101 -15.12 14.20 -2.44
C GLY A 101 -15.02 12.93 -3.29
N ARG A 102 -15.02 13.09 -4.63
CA ARG A 102 -14.82 11.95 -5.54
C ARG A 102 -13.41 11.38 -5.41
N CYS A 103 -13.32 10.07 -5.26
CA CYS A 103 -12.08 9.31 -5.30
C CYS A 103 -11.75 8.83 -6.72
N PHE A 104 -10.48 8.91 -7.09
CA PHE A 104 -9.92 8.49 -8.37
C PHE A 104 -8.90 7.37 -8.12
N PRO A 105 -9.13 6.15 -8.63
CA PRO A 105 -8.18 5.07 -8.52
C PRO A 105 -6.97 5.29 -9.44
N VAL A 106 -5.79 4.97 -8.93
CA VAL A 106 -4.52 5.11 -9.63
C VAL A 106 -3.67 3.86 -9.39
N VAL A 107 -3.18 3.27 -10.47
CA VAL A 107 -2.04 2.34 -10.42
C VAL A 107 -0.80 3.14 -10.79
N CYS A 108 0.16 3.19 -9.89
CA CYS A 108 1.41 3.90 -10.09
C CYS A 108 2.59 2.95 -10.00
N PHE A 109 3.51 3.01 -10.94
CA PHE A 109 4.74 2.21 -10.90
C PHE A 109 5.97 3.11 -10.94
N ASP A 110 7.12 2.59 -10.53
CA ASP A 110 8.39 3.30 -10.71
C ASP A 110 8.80 3.33 -12.20
N GLY A 111 9.71 4.24 -12.56
CA GLY A 111 10.36 4.18 -13.87
C GLY A 111 9.78 5.00 -15.01
N ALA A 112 9.78 4.39 -16.20
CA ALA A 112 9.67 5.10 -17.47
C ALA A 112 8.33 5.83 -17.60
N PRO A 113 8.31 7.01 -18.24
CA PRO A 113 7.10 7.81 -18.33
C PRO A 113 5.93 7.07 -18.99
N LEU A 114 4.81 6.94 -18.25
CA LEU A 114 3.52 6.50 -18.78
C LEU A 114 2.41 7.35 -18.19
N SER A 115 1.38 7.67 -18.97
CA SER A 115 0.12 8.19 -18.44
C SER A 115 -1.02 7.78 -19.38
N ALA A 116 -1.82 6.83 -18.94
CA ALA A 116 -2.92 6.25 -19.72
C ALA A 116 -4.10 5.91 -18.80
N TRP A 117 -5.22 5.48 -19.39
CA TRP A 117 -6.41 5.08 -18.64
C TRP A 117 -6.77 3.63 -18.97
N ALA A 118 -6.76 2.78 -17.94
CA ALA A 118 -7.37 1.46 -17.99
C ALA A 118 -8.80 1.60 -17.45
N ARG A 119 -9.79 1.70 -18.34
CA ARG A 119 -11.16 2.13 -18.01
C ARG A 119 -11.18 3.49 -17.28
N ASP A 120 -11.55 3.49 -16.01
CA ASP A 120 -11.65 4.63 -15.10
C ASP A 120 -10.49 4.71 -14.10
N VAL A 121 -9.50 3.83 -14.22
CA VAL A 121 -8.28 3.81 -13.42
C VAL A 121 -7.15 4.50 -14.18
N LEU A 122 -6.55 5.51 -13.54
CA LEU A 122 -5.36 6.15 -14.06
C LEU A 122 -4.18 5.21 -13.90
N VAL A 123 -3.47 4.94 -14.99
CA VAL A 123 -2.20 4.20 -14.97
C VAL A 123 -1.09 5.20 -15.29
N CYS A 124 -0.15 5.37 -14.36
CA CYS A 124 0.96 6.29 -14.55
C CYS A 124 2.25 5.83 -13.87
N SER A 125 3.36 6.46 -14.22
CA SER A 125 4.64 6.25 -13.54
C SER A 125 4.88 7.31 -12.46
N SER A 126 5.79 7.06 -11.54
CA SER A 126 6.25 8.03 -10.52
C SER A 126 6.79 9.32 -11.15
N SER A 127 7.31 9.24 -12.38
CA SER A 127 7.81 10.37 -13.15
C SER A 127 6.69 11.25 -13.76
N THR A 128 5.49 10.71 -13.99
CA THR A 128 4.37 11.43 -14.62
C THR A 128 3.23 11.75 -13.67
N VAL A 129 3.13 11.06 -12.52
CA VAL A 129 2.01 11.18 -11.57
C VAL A 129 1.76 12.63 -11.17
N LEU A 130 2.79 13.40 -10.83
CA LEU A 130 2.64 14.80 -10.44
C LEU A 130 2.06 15.69 -11.52
N LEU A 131 2.61 15.58 -12.74
CA LEU A 131 2.13 16.33 -13.88
C LEU A 131 0.66 15.98 -14.14
N LYS A 132 0.33 14.69 -14.05
CA LYS A 132 -1.01 14.20 -14.30
C LYS A 132 -2.00 14.72 -13.27
N LEU A 133 -1.74 14.54 -11.96
CA LEU A 133 -2.63 14.99 -10.89
C LEU A 133 -2.88 16.51 -10.97
N ARG A 134 -1.84 17.30 -11.25
CA ARG A 134 -1.93 18.77 -11.35
C ARG A 134 -2.61 19.26 -12.63
N SER A 135 -2.60 18.45 -13.70
CA SER A 135 -3.29 18.80 -14.96
C SER A 135 -4.80 18.61 -14.89
N LEU A 136 -5.30 17.89 -13.88
CA LEU A 136 -6.72 17.62 -13.75
C LEU A 136 -7.46 18.88 -13.27
N PRO A 137 -8.68 19.13 -13.76
CA PRO A 137 -9.45 20.30 -13.36
C PRO A 137 -9.67 20.35 -11.85
N HIS A 138 -9.64 21.55 -11.27
CA HIS A 138 -10.00 21.74 -9.87
C HIS A 138 -11.52 21.48 -9.70
N ARG A 139 -11.86 20.62 -8.75
CA ARG A 139 -13.22 20.14 -8.47
C ARG A 139 -13.59 20.29 -6.99
N LEU A 140 -12.61 20.32 -6.11
CA LEU A 140 -12.80 20.49 -4.67
C LEU A 140 -12.50 21.94 -4.29
N SER A 141 -13.36 22.51 -3.46
CA SER A 141 -13.06 23.76 -2.74
C SER A 141 -12.03 23.50 -1.63
N ASP A 142 -11.40 24.55 -1.12
CA ASP A 142 -10.48 24.41 0.01
C ASP A 142 -11.17 23.83 1.26
N ASP A 143 -12.46 24.11 1.46
CA ASP A 143 -13.26 23.52 2.53
C ASP A 143 -13.49 22.02 2.30
N ASP A 144 -13.76 21.59 1.07
CA ASP A 144 -13.86 20.17 0.73
C ASP A 144 -12.55 19.44 0.96
N VAL A 145 -11.42 20.03 0.53
CA VAL A 145 -10.08 19.48 0.78
C VAL A 145 -9.86 19.30 2.28
N ARG A 146 -10.15 20.32 3.10
CA ARG A 146 -10.05 20.23 4.56
C ARG A 146 -10.92 19.12 5.15
N ARG A 147 -12.16 18.97 4.68
CA ARG A 147 -13.06 17.89 5.13
C ARG A 147 -12.54 16.51 4.77
N CYS A 148 -12.03 16.31 3.56
CA CYS A 148 -11.42 15.05 3.13
C CYS A 148 -10.20 14.69 3.99
N VAL A 149 -9.29 15.66 4.21
CA VAL A 149 -8.11 15.50 5.07
C VAL A 149 -8.50 15.07 6.48
N ALA A 150 -9.43 15.79 7.11
CA ALA A 150 -9.88 15.47 8.47
C ALA A 150 -10.50 14.07 8.58
N ALA A 151 -11.25 13.64 7.56
CA ALA A 151 -11.89 12.34 7.53
C ALA A 151 -10.87 11.18 7.41
N ILE A 152 -9.85 11.34 6.55
CA ILE A 152 -8.76 10.36 6.41
C ILE A 152 -7.95 10.26 7.71
N GLU A 153 -7.60 11.40 8.32
CA GLU A 153 -6.88 11.39 9.60
C GLU A 153 -7.66 10.69 10.71
N ALA A 154 -8.98 10.94 10.81
CA ALA A 154 -9.83 10.32 11.82
C ALA A 154 -9.83 8.79 11.68
N GLN A 155 -9.92 8.29 10.44
CA GLN A 155 -9.80 6.86 10.15
C GLN A 155 -8.45 6.29 10.57
N SER A 156 -7.35 6.96 10.24
CA SER A 156 -6.00 6.47 10.56
C SER A 156 -5.76 6.39 12.07
N ARG A 157 -6.31 7.33 12.85
CA ARG A 157 -6.26 7.32 14.33
C ARG A 157 -7.00 6.12 14.94
N HIS A 158 -8.14 5.72 14.39
CA HIS A 158 -8.90 4.56 14.91
C HIS A 158 -8.12 3.24 14.82
N ARG A 159 -7.23 3.07 13.82
CA ARG A 159 -6.36 1.87 13.74
C ARG A 159 -5.27 1.89 14.81
N HIS A 160 -4.60 3.02 15.01
CA HIS A 160 -3.54 3.11 16.03
C HIS A 160 -4.09 2.72 17.41
N LEU A 161 -5.25 3.26 17.79
CA LEU A 161 -5.90 2.93 19.06
C LEU A 161 -6.37 1.46 19.15
N SER A 162 -6.90 0.90 18.06
CA SER A 162 -7.34 -0.50 18.02
C SER A 162 -6.17 -1.49 18.13
N VAL A 163 -5.04 -1.22 17.47
CA VAL A 163 -3.83 -2.05 17.55
C VAL A 163 -3.20 -1.95 18.94
N THR A 164 -3.12 -0.76 19.53
CA THR A 164 -2.63 -0.58 20.91
C THR A 164 -3.51 -1.30 21.92
N SER A 165 -4.84 -1.22 21.78
CA SER A 165 -5.82 -1.91 22.62
C SER A 165 -5.73 -3.44 22.49
N MET A 166 -5.60 -3.97 21.26
CA MET A 166 -5.39 -5.40 21.03
C MET A 166 -4.09 -5.90 21.68
N ARG A 167 -2.96 -5.20 21.49
CA ARG A 167 -1.69 -5.55 22.15
C ARG A 167 -1.82 -5.52 23.67
N ALA A 168 -2.52 -4.55 24.24
CA ALA A 168 -2.76 -4.47 25.68
C ALA A 168 -3.64 -5.62 26.19
N ARG A 169 -4.63 -6.07 25.41
CA ARG A 169 -5.51 -7.19 25.74
C ARG A 169 -4.79 -8.54 25.67
N THR A 170 -3.91 -8.75 24.69
CA THR A 170 -3.06 -9.95 24.61
C THR A 170 -2.07 -10.02 25.77
N LYS A 171 -1.57 -8.87 26.26
CA LYS A 171 -0.71 -8.80 27.46
C LYS A 171 -1.46 -9.07 28.78
N ARG A 172 -2.79 -8.99 28.80
CA ARG A 172 -3.65 -9.10 30.00
C ARG A 172 -4.33 -10.46 30.16
N GLN A 173 -3.90 -11.50 29.45
CA GLN A 173 -4.36 -12.86 29.76
C GLN A 173 -3.50 -13.42 30.91
N PRO A 174 -4.01 -13.55 32.15
CA PRO A 174 -3.24 -14.17 33.22
C PRO A 174 -3.09 -15.66 32.90
N GLU A 175 -1.86 -16.15 33.02
CA GLU A 175 -1.52 -17.57 32.89
C GLU A 175 -2.43 -18.41 33.77
N ARG A 176 -3.39 -19.11 33.15
CA ARG A 176 -4.16 -20.14 33.81
C ARG A 176 -3.21 -21.33 34.04
N ARG A 177 -2.55 -21.30 35.19
CA ARG A 177 -1.61 -22.29 35.73
C ARG A 177 -2.08 -23.71 35.41
N LYS A 178 -1.52 -24.33 34.38
CA LYS A 178 -1.75 -25.76 34.08
C LYS A 178 -0.91 -26.55 35.08
N GLN A 179 -1.59 -27.18 36.06
CA GLN A 179 -0.99 -28.21 36.89
C GLN A 179 -0.49 -29.35 35.99
N ALA A 180 0.81 -29.60 36.04
CA ALA A 180 1.45 -30.73 35.38
C ALA A 180 0.98 -32.05 36.03
N ARG A 181 0.58 -33.01 35.19
CA ARG A 181 0.65 -34.44 35.51
C ARG A 181 1.55 -35.08 34.44
N PRO A 182 2.61 -35.82 34.80
CA PRO A 182 3.50 -36.42 33.82
C PRO A 182 2.87 -37.71 33.29
N VAL A 183 2.86 -37.89 31.97
CA VAL A 183 2.72 -39.23 31.36
C VAL A 183 3.89 -39.40 30.41
N LEU A 184 4.81 -40.25 30.84
CA LEU A 184 6.05 -40.64 30.19
C LEU A 184 5.76 -41.66 29.05
N PHE A 185 6.49 -41.52 27.95
CA PHE A 185 6.84 -42.54 26.93
C PHE A 185 5.72 -43.32 26.21
N THR A 186 5.61 -43.16 24.88
CA THR A 186 5.36 -44.24 23.88
C THR A 186 5.18 -43.67 22.45
N VAL A 187 6.20 -43.03 21.85
CA VAL A 187 6.19 -42.79 20.38
C VAL A 187 7.53 -43.13 19.70
N ALA A 188 8.62 -43.35 20.44
CA ALA A 188 9.93 -43.65 19.85
C ALA A 188 10.10 -45.07 19.27
N LEU A 189 9.05 -45.90 19.24
CA LEU A 189 9.11 -47.27 18.70
C LEU A 189 8.45 -47.42 17.32
N LEU A 190 7.69 -46.44 16.83
CA LEU A 190 6.99 -46.54 15.53
C LEU A 190 7.88 -46.07 14.36
N GLU A 191 8.74 -45.07 14.59
CA GLU A 191 9.65 -44.50 13.59
C GLU A 191 10.74 -45.48 13.14
N LEU A 192 11.18 -46.37 14.03
CA LEU A 192 12.24 -47.35 13.73
C LEU A 192 11.74 -48.51 12.85
N VAL A 193 10.44 -48.82 12.90
CA VAL A 193 9.83 -49.87 12.07
C VAL A 193 9.49 -49.36 10.67
N LEU A 194 9.08 -48.08 10.53
CA LEU A 194 8.76 -47.49 9.22
C LEU A 194 10.01 -47.22 8.38
N GLY A 195 11.11 -46.79 9.01
CA GLY A 195 12.39 -46.55 8.34
C GLY A 195 13.07 -47.81 7.79
N ALA A 196 12.88 -48.97 8.45
CA ALA A 196 13.44 -50.24 7.99
C ALA A 196 12.70 -50.84 6.78
N LEU A 197 11.40 -50.56 6.63
CA LEU A 197 10.60 -51.03 5.50
C LEU A 197 10.84 -50.26 4.19
N LEU A 198 11.25 -48.98 4.27
CA LEU A 198 11.52 -48.15 3.08
C LEU A 198 12.88 -48.43 2.42
N VAL A 199 13.81 -49.08 3.13
CA VAL A 199 15.14 -49.44 2.57
C VAL A 199 15.11 -50.77 1.81
N LEU A 200 14.09 -51.61 2.00
CA LEU A 200 13.97 -52.92 1.33
C LEU A 200 13.20 -52.90 0.00
N SER A 201 12.59 -51.77 -0.40
CA SER A 201 11.82 -51.67 -1.65
C SER A 201 12.55 -51.00 -2.82
N GLY A 202 13.82 -50.62 -2.65
CA GLY A 202 14.74 -50.35 -3.78
C GLY A 202 14.23 -49.37 -4.85
N SER A 203 13.61 -48.25 -4.47
CA SER A 203 13.22 -47.21 -5.43
C SER A 203 13.72 -45.85 -4.99
N VAL A 204 14.89 -45.49 -5.51
CA VAL A 204 15.39 -44.13 -5.61
C VAL A 204 14.90 -43.60 -6.96
N GLN A 205 14.15 -42.50 -7.01
CA GLN A 205 14.23 -41.46 -8.06
C GLN A 205 13.21 -40.33 -7.84
N ASP A 206 13.75 -39.11 -7.74
CA ASP A 206 13.14 -37.79 -7.98
C ASP A 206 11.81 -37.40 -7.34
N THR A 207 11.89 -36.76 -6.17
CA THR A 207 11.09 -35.55 -5.87
C THR A 207 11.94 -34.59 -5.03
N ALA A 208 12.84 -33.86 -5.70
CA ALA A 208 13.59 -32.77 -5.09
C ALA A 208 13.39 -31.52 -5.96
N ASP A 209 12.16 -31.00 -6.00
CA ASP A 209 11.90 -29.73 -6.69
C ASP A 209 10.56 -29.09 -6.29
N TRP A 210 10.31 -28.96 -4.98
CA TRP A 210 9.39 -28.00 -4.38
C TRP A 210 9.33 -28.26 -2.87
N VAL A 211 9.21 -27.19 -2.07
CA VAL A 211 9.18 -27.21 -0.59
C VAL A 211 10.56 -27.24 0.09
N THR A 212 11.31 -26.14 0.00
CA THR A 212 11.94 -25.41 1.14
C THR A 212 13.08 -24.47 0.71
N GLN A 213 12.80 -23.38 0.00
CA GLN A 213 13.68 -22.19 0.01
C GLN A 213 12.94 -20.99 -0.63
N GLY A 214 12.76 -19.82 -0.03
CA GLY A 214 13.10 -19.36 1.30
C GLY A 214 12.03 -18.40 1.80
N TYR A 215 11.55 -18.69 3.00
CA TYR A 215 10.99 -17.68 3.88
C TYR A 215 12.21 -17.00 4.53
N VAL A 216 12.71 -15.93 3.91
CA VAL A 216 13.70 -15.07 4.56
C VAL A 216 12.97 -13.79 4.95
N SER A 217 12.56 -13.75 6.22
CA SER A 217 12.27 -12.50 6.90
C SER A 217 13.58 -11.75 7.11
N VAL A 218 13.91 -10.80 6.23
CA VAL A 218 14.88 -9.74 6.57
C VAL A 218 14.08 -8.60 7.18
N THR A 219 14.00 -8.60 8.50
CA THR A 219 13.88 -7.36 9.26
C THR A 219 15.25 -6.69 9.24
N ASP A 220 15.40 -5.61 8.49
CA ASP A 220 15.87 -4.34 9.05
C ASP A 220 15.68 -3.22 8.04
N LYS A 221 14.86 -2.24 8.39
CA LYS A 221 15.00 -0.89 7.84
C LYS A 221 14.39 0.07 8.85
N ASP A 222 15.24 0.45 9.80
CA ASP A 222 15.10 1.71 10.51
C ASP A 222 14.94 2.86 9.50
N ASP A 223 13.71 3.34 9.38
CA ASP A 223 13.37 4.69 8.90
C ASP A 223 12.11 5.21 9.65
N ARG A 224 11.97 4.77 10.92
CA ARG A 224 10.93 5.22 11.83
C ARG A 224 11.39 6.48 12.57
N ASP A 225 11.57 7.59 11.85
CA ASP A 225 11.59 8.90 12.50
C ASP A 225 11.23 10.09 11.61
N MET A 226 10.37 9.91 10.60
CA MET A 226 9.83 11.04 9.85
C MET A 226 8.60 11.61 10.57
N LYS A 227 8.83 12.54 11.49
CA LYS A 227 7.77 13.37 12.09
C LYS A 227 7.02 14.15 11.00
N PRO A 228 5.71 14.40 11.17
CA PRO A 228 4.97 15.28 10.27
C PRO A 228 5.64 16.65 10.23
N VAL A 229 6.11 17.06 9.04
CA VAL A 229 6.61 18.42 8.80
C VAL A 229 5.40 19.36 8.86
N ARG A 230 5.20 20.01 10.00
CA ARG A 230 4.35 21.20 10.10
C ARG A 230 5.11 22.35 9.47
N ILE A 231 4.70 22.80 8.29
CA ILE A 231 5.11 24.10 7.77
C ILE A 231 4.54 25.14 8.75
N ARG A 232 5.44 25.83 9.48
CA ARG A 232 5.04 26.95 10.34
C ARG A 232 4.48 28.05 9.44
N ARG A 233 3.27 28.50 9.75
CA ARG A 233 2.81 29.83 9.31
C ARG A 233 3.62 30.86 10.09
N ASP A 234 4.58 31.50 9.43
CA ASP A 234 5.02 32.82 9.89
C ASP A 234 3.94 33.81 9.48
N VAL A 235 3.00 34.04 10.40
CA VAL A 235 2.16 35.23 10.39
C VAL A 235 3.01 36.32 11.02
N ASP A 236 3.54 37.23 10.21
CA ASP A 236 4.11 38.50 10.68
C ASP A 236 2.97 39.41 11.17
N PRO A 237 2.90 39.75 12.48
CA PRO A 237 1.91 40.67 12.99
C PRO A 237 2.49 42.08 13.04
N ARG A 238 2.97 42.61 11.92
CA ARG A 238 3.27 44.04 11.78
C ARG A 238 2.94 44.51 10.39
N HIS A 239 1.71 44.98 10.20
CA HIS A 239 1.35 46.19 9.43
C HIS A 239 -0.13 46.50 9.71
N GLN A 240 -0.43 46.88 10.96
CA GLN A 240 -1.49 47.86 11.21
C GLN A 240 -0.83 49.23 11.03
N GLY A 241 -0.99 49.80 9.84
CA GLY A 241 -0.59 51.17 9.51
C GLY A 241 -1.77 51.85 8.84
N ALA A 242 -2.48 52.65 9.63
CA ALA A 242 -3.56 53.50 9.19
C ALA A 242 -3.10 54.47 8.10
N HIS A 243 -3.91 54.66 7.05
CA HIS A 243 -4.00 55.94 6.37
C HIS A 243 -5.44 56.20 5.95
N ARG A 244 -5.91 57.36 6.40
CA ARG A 244 -7.04 58.12 5.85
C ARG A 244 -6.84 58.41 4.37
#